data_AF-A0A7J7M4I4-F1
#
_entry.id   AF-A0A7J7M4I4-F1
#
_cell.length_a   1.000
_cell.length_b   1.000
_cell.length_c   1.000
_cell.angle_alpha   90.00
_cell.angle_beta   90.00
_cell.angle_gamma   90.00
#
_symmetry.space_group_name_H-M   'P 1'
#
loop_
_entity.id
_entity.type
_entity.pdbx_description
1 polymer ?
#
loop_
_entity_poly.entity_id
_entity_poly.type
_entity_poly.pdbx_seq_one_letter_code
_entity_poly.pdbx_strand_id
1 'polypeptide(L)'
;MLRLIKLKEKQKEISKNSNGKPPVKKQSAGELRLHKGGLVLARSAEKCRLCRPGFLIMTEDPVSYFRFDISELNLPVTTTIAFPNGKDDLMNFEVTLRPDEGYYLGGSFIFTFQVSPMYPHEAPKVKCKTKVYHPNIDLEGNVCLNILREDWKPVLNVNTIIYGLLLLFMQPNHEDPLNHEAAAVLRDNPKTFGSNVRRAMSGGYVGETSFQRCM
;
A
#
# COMPACT_ATOMS: atom_id res chain seq x y z
N MET A 1 0.22 3.81 16.62
CA MET A 1 0.22 2.77 15.56
C MET A 1 -1.20 2.53 15.01
N LEU A 2 -1.35 2.33 13.70
CA LEU A 2 -2.65 2.18 13.02
C LEU A 2 -3.11 0.71 12.97
N ARG A 3 -4.01 0.30 13.87
CA ARG A 3 -4.41 -1.12 14.01
C ARG A 3 -5.24 -1.63 12.81
N LEU A 4 -5.13 -2.92 12.53
CA LEU A 4 -5.89 -3.67 11.50
C LEU A 4 -7.40 -3.40 11.49
N ILE A 5 -7.99 -3.21 12.66
CA ILE A 5 -9.43 -2.93 12.81
C ILE A 5 -9.78 -1.59 12.13
N LYS A 6 -9.01 -0.54 12.41
CA LYS A 6 -9.19 0.79 11.80
C LYS A 6 -8.99 0.74 10.28
N LEU A 7 -8.07 -0.11 9.80
CA LEU A 7 -7.84 -0.31 8.37
C LEU A 7 -9.07 -0.91 7.67
N LYS A 8 -9.64 -1.98 8.21
CA LYS A 8 -10.79 -2.67 7.62
C LYS A 8 -12.05 -1.81 7.63
N GLU A 9 -12.29 -1.06 8.70
CA GLU A 9 -13.41 -0.12 8.78
C GLU A 9 -13.31 0.97 7.71
N LYS A 10 -12.11 1.56 7.53
CA LYS A 10 -11.90 2.65 6.58
C LYS A 10 -11.87 2.18 5.12
N GLN A 11 -11.35 0.99 4.83
CA GLN A 11 -11.46 0.36 3.50
C GLN A 11 -12.92 0.27 3.04
N LYS A 12 -13.84 -0.03 3.97
CA LYS A 12 -15.28 -0.11 3.69
C LYS A 12 -15.92 1.26 3.43
N GLU A 13 -15.34 2.34 3.92
CA GLU A 13 -15.78 3.71 3.64
C GLU A 13 -15.24 4.22 2.29
N ILE A 14 -13.95 3.99 2.00
CA ILE A 14 -13.29 4.41 0.75
C ILE A 14 -13.92 3.69 -0.47
N SER A 15 -14.26 2.40 -0.31
CA SER A 15 -14.97 1.63 -1.35
C SER A 15 -16.41 2.08 -1.58
N LYS A 16 -17.06 2.76 -0.61
CA LYS A 16 -18.41 3.30 -0.78
C LYS A 16 -18.42 4.67 -1.46
N ASN A 17 -17.42 5.50 -1.20
CA ASN A 17 -17.33 6.86 -1.78
C ASN A 17 -16.93 6.88 -3.26
N SER A 18 -16.40 5.77 -3.80
CA SER A 18 -16.00 5.64 -5.21
C SER A 18 -17.15 5.30 -6.17
N ASN A 19 -18.38 5.05 -5.67
CA ASN A 19 -19.54 4.64 -6.48
C ASN A 19 -20.25 5.78 -7.24
N GLY A 20 -19.53 6.85 -7.61
CA GLY A 20 -20.11 8.03 -8.26
C GLY A 20 -19.28 8.61 -9.41
N LYS A 21 -18.94 7.82 -10.46
CA LYS A 21 -18.57 8.33 -11.80
C LYS A 21 -18.49 7.20 -12.86
N PRO A 22 -18.67 7.51 -14.16
CA PRO A 22 -18.86 6.55 -15.25
C PRO A 22 -17.56 5.80 -15.59
N PRO A 23 -17.62 4.67 -16.32
CA PRO A 23 -16.54 3.68 -16.32
C PRO A 23 -15.27 4.25 -16.96
N VAL A 24 -14.22 4.38 -16.15
CA VAL A 24 -12.86 4.52 -16.64
C VAL A 24 -12.53 3.25 -17.41
N LYS A 25 -12.05 3.40 -18.65
CA LYS A 25 -11.66 2.29 -19.52
C LYS A 25 -10.75 1.34 -18.74
N LYS A 26 -11.26 0.13 -18.45
CA LYS A 26 -10.48 -0.96 -17.87
C LYS A 26 -9.26 -1.19 -18.77
N GLN A 27 -8.08 -0.79 -18.31
CA GLN A 27 -6.88 -1.48 -18.77
C GLN A 27 -6.93 -2.85 -18.12
N SER A 28 -7.48 -3.79 -18.86
CA SER A 28 -7.58 -5.19 -18.50
C SER A 28 -6.17 -5.77 -18.42
N ALA A 29 -5.89 -6.51 -17.34
CA ALA A 29 -4.72 -7.38 -17.20
C ALA A 29 -4.69 -8.56 -18.22
N GLY A 30 -5.56 -8.53 -19.24
CA GLY A 30 -5.76 -9.57 -20.25
C GLY A 30 -4.98 -9.39 -21.57
N GLU A 31 -3.98 -8.51 -21.66
CA GLU A 31 -3.14 -8.36 -22.86
C GLU A 31 -1.75 -9.01 -22.76
N LEU A 32 -1.54 -9.92 -21.79
CA LEU A 32 -0.52 -10.96 -21.93
C LEU A 32 -1.15 -12.23 -22.51
N ARG A 33 -1.31 -12.25 -23.83
CA ARG A 33 -1.51 -13.51 -24.57
C ARG A 33 -0.17 -14.25 -24.62
N LEU A 34 -0.01 -15.24 -23.75
CA LEU A 34 0.89 -16.36 -23.97
C LEU A 34 0.07 -17.64 -24.11
N HIS A 35 0.50 -18.45 -25.07
CA HIS A 35 -0.27 -19.50 -25.74
C HIS A 35 -0.84 -20.59 -24.82
N LYS A 36 -2.11 -20.92 -25.09
CA LYS A 36 -2.78 -22.23 -24.97
C LYS A 36 -2.46 -23.12 -23.76
N GLY A 37 -3.40 -23.17 -22.82
CA GLY A 37 -3.61 -24.25 -21.85
C GLY A 37 -4.69 -23.85 -20.86
N GLY A 38 -5.81 -24.58 -20.81
CA GLY A 38 -7.09 -24.08 -20.30
C GLY A 38 -7.38 -24.27 -18.81
N LEU A 39 -8.60 -23.81 -18.45
CA LEU A 39 -9.38 -24.14 -17.24
C LEU A 39 -8.81 -23.54 -15.92
N VAL A 40 -9.55 -23.02 -14.93
CA VAL A 40 -10.94 -23.19 -14.48
C VAL A 40 -11.34 -21.94 -13.67
N LEU A 41 -12.62 -21.54 -13.74
CA LEU A 41 -13.24 -20.61 -12.78
C LEU A 41 -13.20 -21.17 -11.35
N ALA A 42 -12.63 -20.43 -10.38
CA ALA A 42 -12.89 -20.67 -8.96
C ALA A 42 -13.77 -19.54 -8.40
N ARG A 43 -15.04 -19.88 -8.15
CA ARG A 43 -15.99 -19.05 -7.40
C ARG A 43 -15.63 -19.09 -5.91
N SER A 44 -15.74 -17.91 -5.29
CA SER A 44 -16.16 -17.64 -3.90
C SER A 44 -15.95 -18.75 -2.86
N ALA A 45 -15.11 -18.44 -1.88
CA ALA A 45 -14.99 -19.15 -0.62
C ALA A 45 -16.37 -19.39 0.02
N GLU A 46 -16.78 -20.65 0.13
CA GLU A 46 -17.70 -21.12 1.16
C GLU A 46 -17.56 -22.63 1.35
N LYS A 47 -17.45 -23.04 2.62
CA LYS A 47 -17.36 -24.42 3.16
C LYS A 47 -15.99 -25.10 3.14
N CYS A 48 -15.22 -24.79 4.19
CA CYS A 48 -14.58 -25.82 5.00
C CYS A 48 -15.60 -26.92 5.38
N ARG A 49 -15.54 -28.05 4.68
CA ARG A 49 -15.89 -29.38 5.19
C ARG A 49 -15.44 -30.39 4.12
N LEU A 50 -14.64 -31.36 4.54
CA LEU A 50 -14.01 -32.45 3.76
C LEU A 50 -12.55 -32.19 3.40
N CYS A 51 -11.67 -32.45 4.38
CA CYS A 51 -10.42 -33.14 4.09
C CYS A 51 -10.75 -34.40 3.28
N ARG A 52 -10.55 -34.37 1.96
CA ARG A 52 -10.49 -35.61 1.17
C ARG A 52 -9.08 -36.19 1.29
N PRO A 53 -8.92 -37.48 1.61
CA PRO A 53 -7.61 -38.12 1.60
C PRO A 53 -7.19 -38.29 0.13
N GLY A 54 -6.08 -37.65 -0.26
CA GLY A 54 -5.50 -37.80 -1.60
C GLY A 54 -5.18 -36.50 -2.35
N PHE A 55 -5.36 -35.32 -1.77
CA PHE A 55 -4.80 -34.08 -2.33
C PHE A 55 -3.77 -33.53 -1.35
N LEU A 56 -2.52 -33.93 -1.59
CA LEU A 56 -1.35 -33.39 -0.91
C LEU A 56 -1.37 -31.86 -1.06
N ILE A 57 -1.35 -31.18 0.09
CA ILE A 57 -0.80 -29.84 0.35
C ILE A 57 -0.38 -29.12 -0.94
N MET A 58 -1.20 -28.16 -1.41
CA MET A 58 -0.74 -27.22 -2.43
C MET A 58 0.46 -26.48 -1.86
N THR A 59 1.64 -26.95 -2.25
CA THR A 59 2.88 -26.19 -2.27
C THR A 59 2.68 -25.06 -3.26
N GLU A 60 1.87 -24.06 -2.91
CA GLU A 60 1.72 -22.90 -3.77
C GLU A 60 3.04 -22.15 -3.73
N ASP A 61 3.72 -22.13 -4.87
CA ASP A 61 4.95 -21.37 -5.00
C ASP A 61 4.64 -19.88 -4.69
N PRO A 62 5.54 -19.17 -3.98
CA PRO A 62 5.33 -17.79 -3.58
C PRO A 62 4.98 -16.85 -4.75
N VAL A 63 5.46 -17.17 -5.96
CA VAL A 63 5.20 -16.37 -7.17
C VAL A 63 3.77 -16.58 -7.64
N SER A 64 3.24 -17.80 -7.66
CA SER A 64 1.85 -18.09 -8.03
C SER A 64 0.86 -17.48 -7.03
N TYR A 65 1.15 -17.59 -5.73
CA TYR A 65 0.32 -16.94 -4.71
C TYR A 65 0.32 -15.42 -4.89
N PHE A 66 1.49 -14.82 -5.09
CA PHE A 66 1.60 -13.38 -5.32
C PHE A 66 0.95 -12.93 -6.64
N ARG A 67 1.06 -13.72 -7.72
CA ARG A 67 0.36 -13.47 -8.99
C ARG A 67 -1.16 -13.44 -8.79
N PHE A 68 -1.69 -14.34 -7.98
CA PHE A 68 -3.10 -14.33 -7.61
C PHE A 68 -3.46 -13.05 -6.84
N ASP A 69 -2.68 -12.67 -5.82
CA ASP A 69 -2.90 -11.43 -5.05
C ASP A 69 -2.92 -10.18 -5.95
N ILE A 70 -1.92 -10.03 -6.83
CA ILE A 70 -1.85 -8.92 -7.78
C ILE A 70 -3.03 -8.91 -8.75
N SER A 71 -3.56 -10.08 -9.15
CA SER A 71 -4.71 -10.17 -10.04
C SER A 71 -6.03 -9.74 -9.40
N GLU A 72 -6.13 -9.82 -8.06
CA GLU A 72 -7.31 -9.48 -7.26
C GLU A 72 -7.24 -8.06 -6.66
N LEU A 73 -6.29 -7.23 -7.11
CA LEU A 73 -6.15 -5.87 -6.62
C LEU A 73 -7.38 -5.01 -6.92
N ASN A 74 -7.91 -4.38 -5.87
CA ASN A 74 -8.98 -3.40 -5.96
C ASN A 74 -8.53 -2.09 -5.32
N LEU A 75 -7.78 -1.30 -6.10
CA LEU A 75 -7.12 -0.09 -5.65
C LEU A 75 -8.02 1.14 -5.85
N PRO A 76 -7.91 2.15 -4.97
CA PRO A 76 -8.56 3.42 -5.21
C PRO A 76 -7.93 4.14 -6.40
N VAL A 77 -8.68 5.05 -7.03
CA VAL A 77 -8.23 5.84 -8.20
C VAL A 77 -7.00 6.71 -7.93
N THR A 78 -6.72 6.96 -6.65
CA THR A 78 -5.55 7.69 -6.15
C THR A 78 -4.27 6.86 -6.15
N THR A 79 -4.33 5.60 -6.57
CA THR A 79 -3.18 4.69 -6.55
C THR A 79 -2.87 4.14 -7.95
N THR A 80 -1.58 4.09 -8.29
CA THR A 80 -1.09 3.43 -9.50
C THR A 80 0.08 2.50 -9.20
N ILE A 81 0.17 1.37 -9.90
CA ILE A 81 1.27 0.41 -9.78
C ILE A 81 2.13 0.45 -11.05
N ALA A 82 3.45 0.34 -10.88
CA ALA A 82 4.42 0.24 -11.97
C ALA A 82 5.43 -0.89 -11.70
N PHE A 83 5.93 -1.51 -12.77
CA PHE A 83 6.97 -2.54 -12.72
C PHE A 83 8.20 -2.01 -13.46
N PRO A 84 9.08 -1.23 -12.78
CA PRO A 84 10.15 -0.48 -13.45
C PRO A 84 11.19 -1.38 -14.11
N ASN A 85 11.37 -2.61 -13.62
CA ASN A 85 12.33 -3.58 -14.15
C ASN A 85 11.73 -4.49 -15.25
N GLY A 86 10.51 -4.19 -15.71
CA GLY A 86 9.79 -5.00 -16.70
C GLY A 86 8.82 -6.02 -16.07
N LYS A 87 8.09 -6.72 -16.94
CA LYS A 87 6.98 -7.60 -16.55
C LYS A 87 7.41 -8.93 -15.90
N ASP A 88 8.69 -9.27 -16.01
CA ASP A 88 9.23 -10.53 -15.49
C ASP A 88 9.65 -10.40 -14.02
N ASP A 89 9.98 -9.19 -13.57
CA ASP A 89 10.32 -8.90 -12.17
C ASP A 89 9.07 -8.48 -11.37
N LEU A 90 8.12 -9.41 -11.25
CA LEU A 90 6.86 -9.13 -10.55
C LEU A 90 7.04 -8.92 -9.05
N MET A 91 8.07 -9.52 -8.46
CA MET A 91 8.33 -9.47 -7.01
C MET A 91 8.90 -8.12 -6.58
N ASN A 92 9.30 -7.25 -7.51
CA ASN A 92 9.74 -5.90 -7.23
C ASN A 92 8.92 -4.89 -8.05
N PHE A 93 8.14 -4.08 -7.37
CA PHE A 93 7.25 -3.11 -8.03
C PHE A 93 7.18 -1.81 -7.24
N GLU A 94 6.67 -0.77 -7.90
CA GLU A 94 6.45 0.53 -7.30
C GLU A 94 4.95 0.83 -7.21
N VAL A 95 4.54 1.42 -6.10
CA VAL A 95 3.18 1.93 -5.88
C VAL A 95 3.28 3.44 -5.71
N THR A 96 2.56 4.19 -6.53
CA THR A 96 2.41 5.64 -6.36
C THR A 96 1.07 5.93 -5.71
N LEU A 97 1.09 6.67 -4.60
CA LEU A 97 -0.09 7.15 -3.88
C LEU A 97 -0.26 8.65 -4.11
N ARG A 98 -1.48 9.08 -4.43
CA ARG A 98 -1.88 10.49 -4.59
C ARG A 98 -3.05 10.81 -3.66
N PRO A 99 -2.79 11.12 -2.38
CA PRO A 99 -3.84 11.48 -1.45
C PRO A 99 -4.71 12.62 -2.00
N ASP A 100 -6.03 12.43 -1.94
CA ASP A 100 -7.06 13.34 -2.42
C ASP A 100 -7.76 14.11 -1.28
N GLU A 101 -7.29 13.93 -0.05
CA GLU A 101 -7.72 14.66 1.14
C GLU A 101 -6.59 14.77 2.18
N GLY A 102 -6.84 15.52 3.26
CA GLY A 102 -5.91 15.65 4.39
C GLY A 102 -4.71 16.56 4.11
N TYR A 103 -3.66 16.43 4.94
CA TYR A 103 -2.50 17.32 4.90
C TYR A 103 -1.67 17.21 3.61
N TYR A 104 -1.71 16.04 2.97
CA TYR A 104 -0.87 15.70 1.82
C TYR A 104 -1.62 15.77 0.48
N LEU A 105 -2.77 16.45 0.46
CA LEU A 105 -3.56 16.69 -0.74
C LEU A 105 -2.67 17.27 -1.86
N GLY A 106 -2.75 16.66 -3.04
CA GLY A 106 -2.00 17.09 -4.23
C GLY A 106 -0.56 16.59 -4.28
N GLY A 107 -0.13 15.77 -3.32
CA GLY A 107 1.17 15.10 -3.34
C GLY A 107 1.17 13.80 -4.16
N SER A 108 2.36 13.34 -4.52
CA SER A 108 2.62 12.08 -5.20
C SER A 108 3.77 11.34 -4.50
N PHE A 109 3.48 10.21 -3.87
CA PHE A 109 4.40 9.47 -3.03
C PHE A 109 4.64 8.07 -3.59
N ILE A 110 5.90 7.77 -3.89
CA ILE A 110 6.31 6.50 -4.50
C ILE A 110 6.84 5.57 -3.42
N PHE A 111 6.35 4.34 -3.40
CA PHE A 111 6.78 3.27 -2.51
C PHE A 111 7.32 2.10 -3.32
N THR A 112 8.47 1.57 -2.93
CA THR A 112 9.01 0.32 -3.47
C THR A 112 8.49 -0.85 -2.65
N PHE A 113 8.02 -1.89 -3.32
CA PHE A 113 7.62 -3.16 -2.75
C PHE A 113 8.58 -4.25 -3.22
N GLN A 114 9.12 -5.00 -2.27
CA GLN A 114 9.92 -6.19 -2.53
C GLN A 114 9.27 -7.37 -1.80
N VAL A 115 8.66 -8.26 -2.58
CA VAL A 115 7.95 -9.44 -2.08
C VAL A 115 8.97 -10.47 -1.59
N SER A 116 8.77 -10.99 -0.38
CA SER A 116 9.64 -12.04 0.17
C SER A 116 9.45 -13.35 -0.62
N PRO A 117 10.52 -14.14 -0.84
CA PRO A 117 10.40 -15.53 -1.27
C PRO A 117 9.60 -16.42 -0.31
N MET A 118 9.26 -15.93 0.89
CA MET A 118 8.39 -16.61 1.84
C MET A 118 6.97 -16.04 1.90
N TYR A 119 6.57 -15.20 0.94
CA TYR A 119 5.20 -14.68 0.86
C TYR A 119 4.18 -15.82 0.68
N PRO A 120 3.03 -15.84 1.40
CA PRO A 120 2.51 -14.80 2.31
C PRO A 120 2.90 -14.97 3.79
N HIS A 121 3.78 -15.91 4.13
CA HIS A 121 4.22 -16.09 5.52
C HIS A 121 5.04 -14.90 6.05
N GLU A 122 5.82 -14.27 5.17
CA GLU A 122 6.51 -13.00 5.44
C GLU A 122 5.88 -11.85 4.65
N ALA A 123 5.78 -10.68 5.28
CA ALA A 123 5.30 -9.47 4.62
C ALA A 123 6.27 -9.00 3.51
N PRO A 124 5.77 -8.33 2.46
CA PRO A 124 6.63 -7.59 1.55
C PRO A 124 7.42 -6.49 2.30
N LYS A 125 8.67 -6.28 1.91
CA LYS A 125 9.45 -5.12 2.35
C LYS A 125 8.97 -3.89 1.59
N VAL A 126 8.57 -2.85 2.32
CA VAL A 126 8.07 -1.60 1.75
C VAL A 126 8.92 -0.43 2.21
N LYS A 127 9.34 0.42 1.26
CA LYS A 127 10.03 1.68 1.54
C LYS A 127 9.44 2.84 0.76
N CYS A 128 9.36 4.01 1.37
CA CYS A 128 9.03 5.25 0.70
C CYS A 128 10.26 5.77 -0.05
N LYS A 129 10.17 5.85 -1.38
CA LYS A 129 11.20 6.43 -2.24
C LYS A 129 11.15 7.96 -2.23
N THR A 130 9.99 8.53 -1.97
CA THR A 130 9.79 9.98 -1.88
C THR A 130 10.17 10.49 -0.50
N LYS A 131 11.16 11.38 -0.40
CA LYS A 131 11.51 12.04 0.87
C LYS A 131 10.36 12.95 1.30
N VAL A 132 9.71 12.64 2.41
CA VAL A 132 8.48 13.31 2.86
C VAL A 132 8.56 13.68 4.34
N TYR A 133 8.01 14.84 4.70
CA TYR A 133 7.84 15.25 6.09
C TYR A 133 6.59 14.57 6.66
N HIS A 134 6.76 13.43 7.34
CA HIS A 134 5.66 12.60 7.82
C HIS A 134 5.99 11.93 9.18
N PRO A 135 5.09 11.90 10.18
CA PRO A 135 5.37 11.30 11.49
C PRO A 135 5.81 9.82 11.43
N ASN A 136 5.17 9.02 10.58
CA ASN A 136 5.40 7.57 10.46
C ASN A 136 6.36 7.14 9.34
N ILE A 137 7.07 8.08 8.70
CA ILE A 137 8.07 7.79 7.66
C ILE A 137 9.34 8.57 8.00
N ASP A 138 10.49 7.90 8.05
CA ASP A 138 11.77 8.58 8.27
C ASP A 138 12.41 9.09 6.96
N LEU A 139 13.59 9.71 7.08
CA LEU A 139 14.27 10.31 5.94
C LEU A 139 14.91 9.27 5.01
N GLU A 140 15.15 8.06 5.51
CA GLU A 140 15.65 6.88 4.80
C GLU A 140 14.52 6.09 4.10
N GLY A 141 13.27 6.51 4.29
CA GLY A 141 12.09 5.93 3.66
C GLY A 141 11.52 4.71 4.38
N ASN A 142 11.96 4.38 5.59
CA ASN A 142 11.34 3.32 6.37
C ASN A 142 9.95 3.76 6.84
N VAL A 143 9.02 2.80 6.84
CA VAL A 143 7.61 3.06 7.16
C VAL A 143 7.25 2.38 8.50
N CYS A 144 6.58 3.11 9.38
CA CYS A 144 5.95 2.57 10.58
C CYS A 144 4.50 2.21 10.29
N LEU A 145 4.30 0.98 9.82
CA LEU A 145 2.99 0.36 9.61
C LEU A 145 3.04 -1.05 10.19
N ASN A 146 2.24 -1.29 11.23
CA ASN A 146 2.17 -2.55 11.99
C ASN A 146 1.99 -3.81 11.15
N ILE A 147 1.16 -3.74 10.10
CA ILE A 147 0.90 -4.88 9.23
C ILE A 147 2.11 -5.25 8.36
N LEU A 148 3.16 -4.43 8.33
CA LEU A 148 4.44 -4.80 7.73
C LEU A 148 5.40 -5.47 8.73
N ARG A 149 4.96 -5.68 9.98
CA ARG A 149 5.77 -6.14 11.11
C ARG A 149 4.97 -7.17 11.94
N GLU A 150 4.74 -6.90 13.22
CA GLU A 150 4.13 -7.83 14.19
C GLU A 150 2.68 -8.22 13.87
N ASP A 151 1.93 -7.32 13.21
CA ASP A 151 0.53 -7.54 12.87
C ASP A 151 0.36 -8.19 11.49
N TRP A 152 1.46 -8.51 10.79
CA TRP A 152 1.36 -9.29 9.55
C TRP A 152 0.76 -10.67 9.83
N LYS A 153 -0.15 -11.09 8.95
CA LYS A 153 -0.73 -12.43 8.92
C LYS A 153 -0.83 -12.88 7.47
N PRO A 154 -0.66 -14.17 7.16
CA PRO A 154 -0.79 -14.69 5.78
C PRO A 154 -2.15 -14.49 5.10
N VAL A 155 -3.17 -14.03 5.86
CA VAL A 155 -4.49 -13.65 5.35
C VAL A 155 -4.53 -12.21 4.83
N LEU A 156 -3.49 -11.41 5.10
CA LEU A 156 -3.35 -10.06 4.58
C LEU A 156 -2.67 -10.11 3.20
N ASN A 157 -2.88 -9.06 2.42
CA ASN A 157 -2.48 -9.03 1.03
C ASN A 157 -1.97 -7.64 0.62
N VAL A 158 -1.44 -7.51 -0.61
CA VAL A 158 -0.87 -6.24 -1.12
C VAL A 158 -1.91 -5.11 -1.05
N ASN A 159 -3.16 -5.41 -1.37
CA ASN A 159 -4.24 -4.42 -1.30
C ASN A 159 -4.37 -3.83 0.10
N THR A 160 -4.33 -4.69 1.13
CA THR A 160 -4.41 -4.27 2.55
C THR A 160 -3.24 -3.34 2.92
N ILE A 161 -2.03 -3.64 2.44
CA ILE A 161 -0.86 -2.80 2.66
C ILE A 161 -1.06 -1.42 2.04
N ILE A 162 -1.51 -1.37 0.77
CA ILE A 162 -1.73 -0.11 0.05
C ILE A 162 -2.75 0.77 0.75
N TYR A 163 -3.88 0.20 1.21
CA TYR A 163 -4.84 0.95 2.02
C TYR A 163 -4.26 1.43 3.35
N GLY A 164 -3.35 0.65 3.96
CA GLY A 164 -2.64 1.07 5.16
C GLY A 164 -1.71 2.25 4.94
N LEU A 165 -0.99 2.25 3.83
CA LEU A 165 -0.16 3.40 3.43
C LEU A 165 -1.02 4.65 3.18
N LEU A 166 -2.13 4.54 2.44
CA LEU A 166 -3.06 5.66 2.22
C LEU A 166 -3.59 6.23 3.53
N LEU A 167 -3.95 5.36 4.48
CA LEU A 167 -4.47 5.79 5.77
C LEU A 167 -3.42 6.53 6.61
N LEU A 168 -2.13 6.23 6.46
CA LEU A 168 -1.06 7.03 7.08
C LEU A 168 -1.07 8.47 6.57
N PHE A 169 -1.29 8.70 5.27
CA PHE A 169 -1.38 10.05 4.72
C PHE A 169 -2.67 10.78 5.12
N MET A 170 -3.80 10.07 5.16
CA MET A 170 -5.08 10.67 5.56
C MET A 170 -5.13 10.98 7.06
N GLN A 171 -4.56 10.10 7.89
CA GLN A 171 -4.59 10.19 9.35
C GLN A 171 -3.20 9.88 9.95
N PRO A 172 -2.26 10.82 9.87
CA PRO A 172 -0.92 10.62 10.43
C PRO A 172 -0.97 10.37 11.93
N ASN A 173 -0.12 9.48 12.42
CA ASN A 173 -0.13 9.05 13.81
C ASN A 173 1.12 9.54 14.56
N HIS A 174 0.91 10.25 15.66
CA HIS A 174 1.97 10.83 16.49
C HIS A 174 2.36 9.97 17.72
N GLU A 175 1.64 8.88 17.99
CA GLU A 175 1.88 8.01 19.17
C GLU A 175 3.16 7.16 19.01
N ASP A 176 3.37 6.58 17.82
CA ASP A 176 4.54 5.72 17.51
C ASP A 176 5.26 6.21 16.24
N PRO A 177 5.91 7.39 16.30
CA PRO A 177 6.51 8.01 15.13
C PRO A 177 7.93 7.49 14.85
N LEU A 178 8.33 7.58 13.58
CA LEU A 178 9.75 7.50 13.19
C LEU A 178 10.37 8.89 13.10
N ASN A 179 9.57 9.89 12.74
CA ASN A 179 9.96 11.30 12.76
C ASN A 179 9.34 11.98 13.98
N HIS A 180 10.11 12.00 15.08
CA HIS A 180 9.67 12.57 16.36
C HIS A 180 9.36 14.07 16.28
N GLU A 181 10.10 14.83 15.46
CA GLU A 181 9.85 16.26 15.26
C GLU A 181 8.48 16.48 14.59
N ALA A 182 8.22 15.78 13.48
CA ALA A 182 6.95 15.87 12.76
C ALA A 182 5.77 15.48 13.64
N ALA A 183 5.93 14.44 14.47
CA ALA A 183 4.93 13.97 15.41
C ALA A 183 4.65 15.00 16.53
N ALA A 184 5.69 15.60 17.11
CA ALA A 184 5.53 16.64 18.13
C ALA A 184 4.78 17.85 17.57
N VAL A 185 5.15 18.33 16.38
CA VAL A 185 4.45 19.45 15.74
C VAL A 185 3.01 19.09 15.41
N LEU A 186 2.73 17.87 14.95
CA LEU A 186 1.35 17.41 14.71
C LEU A 186 0.52 17.41 15.99
N ARG A 187 1.07 16.92 17.11
CA ARG A 187 0.40 16.88 18.41
C ARG A 187 0.13 18.29 18.95
N ASP A 188 1.16 19.12 18.97
CA ASP A 188 1.15 20.40 19.70
C ASP A 188 0.55 21.53 18.85
N ASN A 189 0.73 21.50 17.53
CA ASN A 189 0.22 22.52 16.62
C ASN A 189 -0.10 21.98 15.20
N PRO A 190 -1.29 21.37 15.02
CA PRO A 190 -1.71 20.82 13.72
C PRO A 190 -1.70 21.82 12.55
N LYS A 191 -1.90 23.12 12.82
CA LYS A 191 -1.86 24.16 11.77
C LYS A 191 -0.44 24.38 11.27
N THR A 192 0.53 24.44 12.18
CA THR A 192 1.96 24.52 11.82
C THR A 192 2.41 23.25 11.12
N PHE A 193 1.95 22.08 11.56
CA PHE A 193 2.21 20.82 10.87
C PHE A 193 1.77 20.88 9.41
N GLY A 194 0.53 21.30 9.14
CA GLY A 194 0.03 21.43 7.77
C GLY A 194 0.83 22.43 6.93
N SER A 195 1.30 23.53 7.53
CA SER A 195 2.15 24.52 6.85
C SER A 195 3.53 23.92 6.50
N ASN A 196 4.12 23.14 7.40
CA ASN A 196 5.37 22.43 7.18
C ASN A 196 5.22 21.37 6.08
N VAL A 197 4.13 20.60 6.07
CA VAL A 197 3.84 19.61 5.03
C VAL A 197 3.79 20.28 3.65
N ARG A 198 3.01 21.37 3.48
CA ARG A 198 2.95 22.09 2.20
C ARG A 198 4.31 22.63 1.76
N ARG A 199 5.07 23.21 2.69
CA ARG A 199 6.41 23.73 2.43
C ARG A 199 7.36 22.63 1.97
N ALA A 200 7.37 21.48 2.64
CA ALA A 200 8.17 20.32 2.26
C ALA A 200 7.77 19.80 0.88
N MET A 201 6.47 19.59 0.63
CA MET A 201 5.96 19.09 -0.66
C MET A 201 6.26 20.04 -1.83
N SER A 202 6.41 21.33 -1.57
CA SER A 202 6.81 22.35 -2.56
C SER A 202 8.29 22.36 -2.91
N GLY A 203 9.11 21.53 -2.26
CA GLY A 203 10.57 21.51 -2.44
C GLY A 203 11.32 22.44 -1.48
N GLY A 204 10.74 22.75 -0.32
CA GLY A 204 11.31 23.66 0.67
C GLY A 204 12.08 22.97 1.80
N TYR A 205 12.44 23.78 2.80
CA TYR A 205 13.07 23.33 4.04
C TYR A 205 12.07 23.30 5.19
N VAL A 206 12.18 22.30 6.06
CA VAL A 206 11.54 22.28 7.39
C VAL A 206 12.65 22.06 8.41
N GLY A 207 12.84 23.04 9.31
CA GLY A 207 14.06 23.11 10.11
C GLY A 207 15.29 23.19 9.20
N GLU A 208 16.26 22.31 9.44
CA GLU A 208 17.48 22.20 8.64
C GLU A 208 17.35 21.17 7.50
N THR A 209 16.22 20.47 7.41
CA THR A 209 16.04 19.40 6.43
C THR A 209 15.42 19.92 5.14
N SER A 210 16.12 19.74 4.01
CA SER A 210 15.60 19.97 2.67
C SER A 210 14.75 18.80 2.18
N PHE A 211 13.62 19.10 1.53
CA PHE A 211 12.74 18.13 0.88
C PHE A 211 12.67 18.40 -0.63
N GLN A 212 12.64 17.34 -1.43
CA GLN A 212 12.42 17.45 -2.87
C GLN A 212 10.93 17.69 -3.15
N ARG A 213 10.63 18.43 -4.21
CA ARG A 213 9.24 18.68 -4.61
C ARG A 213 8.54 17.37 -4.97
N CYS A 214 7.34 17.18 -4.44
CA CYS A 214 6.51 15.99 -4.70
C CYS A 214 5.03 16.31 -4.92
N MET A 215 4.70 17.57 -5.25
CA MET A 215 3.39 17.97 -5.81
C MET A 215 3.36 17.86 -7.33
#